data_AF-A0A963WEY6-F1
#
_entry.id   AF-A0A963WEY6-F1
#
_cell.length_a   1.000
_cell.length_b   1.000
_cell.length_c   1.000
_cell.angle_alpha   90.00
_cell.angle_beta   90.00
_cell.angle_gamma   90.00
#
_symmetry.space_group_name_H-M   'P 1'
#
loop_
_entity.id
_entity.type
_entity.pdbx_description
1 polymer ?
#
loop_
_entity_poly.entity_id
_entity_poly.type
_entity_poly.pdbx_seq_one_letter_code
_entity_poly.pdbx_strand_id
1 'polypeptide(L)'
;IASRGRHVLGREGPWRTAAGYLGAALTNAASRRAMGAWIERVVFSGPPGPGRPGMAPMPFDTRDYRTRQVPLTPENFFPALQASGSIPFVLRAVHDVPGAPRGAYWDGGITDYHLHVAYRTPDSI
;
A
#
# COMPACT_ATOMS: atom_id res chain seq x y z
N ILE A 1 2.71 5.07 3.45
CA ILE A 1 2.47 3.80 2.71
C ILE A 1 0.96 3.67 2.58
N ALA A 2 0.43 3.15 1.46
CA ALA A 2 -1.00 2.92 1.32
C ALA A 2 -1.27 1.53 0.70
N SER A 3 -2.40 0.95 1.07
CA SER A 3 -2.85 -0.36 0.59
C SER A 3 -3.84 -0.17 -0.55
N ARG A 4 -3.48 -0.61 -1.74
CA ARG A 4 -4.31 -0.46 -2.95
C ARG A 4 -5.10 -1.74 -3.21
N GLY A 5 -6.42 -1.62 -3.28
CA GLY A 5 -7.30 -2.71 -3.68
C GLY A 5 -7.17 -3.05 -5.17
N ARG A 6 -7.12 -4.35 -5.49
CA ARG A 6 -7.12 -4.88 -6.87
C ARG A 6 -8.36 -5.74 -7.11
N HIS A 7 -8.70 -5.93 -8.38
CA HIS A 7 -9.87 -6.71 -8.82
C HIS A 7 -11.17 -6.19 -8.22
N VAL A 8 -11.89 -7.00 -7.43
CA VAL A 8 -13.20 -6.66 -6.85
C VAL A 8 -13.11 -5.47 -5.88
N LEU A 9 -11.95 -5.26 -5.24
CA LEU A 9 -11.66 -4.12 -4.36
C LEU A 9 -11.22 -2.85 -5.11
N GLY A 10 -11.19 -2.87 -6.46
CA GLY A 10 -10.81 -1.73 -7.29
C GLY A 10 -11.88 -0.64 -7.40
N ARG A 11 -13.09 -0.89 -6.89
CA ARG A 11 -14.19 0.09 -6.79
C ARG A 11 -14.92 -0.09 -5.47
N GLU A 12 -15.15 1.02 -4.77
CA GLU A 12 -15.86 1.03 -3.49
C GLU A 12 -17.36 0.76 -3.71
N GLY A 13 -17.93 -0.10 -2.87
CA GLY A 13 -19.37 -0.35 -2.81
C GLY A 13 -19.68 -1.23 -1.60
N PRO A 14 -20.73 -0.94 -0.80
CA PRO A 14 -20.91 -1.52 0.53
C PRO A 14 -20.85 -3.06 0.55
N TRP A 15 -21.49 -3.71 -0.42
CA TRP A 15 -21.49 -5.17 -0.56
C TRP A 15 -20.18 -5.74 -1.15
N ARG A 16 -19.52 -5.01 -2.05
CA ARG A 16 -18.27 -5.43 -2.70
C ARG A 16 -17.06 -5.27 -1.79
N THR A 17 -17.04 -4.20 -1.01
CA THR A 17 -16.05 -3.95 0.03
C THR A 17 -16.16 -5.03 1.11
N ALA A 18 -17.37 -5.31 1.61
CA ALA A 18 -17.60 -6.39 2.58
C ALA A 18 -17.17 -7.77 2.03
N ALA A 19 -17.62 -8.14 0.82
CA ALA A 19 -17.23 -9.41 0.21
C ALA A 19 -15.71 -9.49 -0.10
N GLY A 20 -15.10 -8.39 -0.51
CA GLY A 20 -13.67 -8.31 -0.80
C GLY A 20 -12.80 -8.45 0.45
N TYR A 21 -13.18 -7.83 1.56
CA TYR A 21 -12.50 -8.03 2.85
C TYR A 21 -12.76 -9.40 3.47
N LEU A 22 -13.98 -9.95 3.32
CA LEU A 22 -14.29 -11.33 3.75
C LEU A 22 -13.43 -12.33 2.96
N GLY A 23 -13.33 -12.15 1.64
CA GLY A 23 -12.46 -12.93 0.78
C GLY A 23 -10.98 -12.76 1.14
N ALA A 24 -10.52 -11.54 1.40
CA ALA A 24 -9.16 -11.29 1.85
C ALA A 24 -8.86 -11.97 3.19
N ALA A 25 -9.78 -11.94 4.15
CA ALA A 25 -9.64 -12.61 5.44
C ALA A 25 -9.58 -14.14 5.31
N LEU A 26 -10.47 -14.74 4.52
CA LEU A 26 -10.47 -16.18 4.24
C LEU A 26 -9.22 -16.63 3.48
N THR A 27 -8.75 -15.80 2.55
CA THR A 27 -7.55 -16.10 1.76
C THR A 27 -6.27 -15.91 2.58
N ASN A 28 -6.23 -14.90 3.46
CA ASN A 28 -5.14 -14.67 4.41
C ASN A 28 -5.01 -15.84 5.42
N ALA A 29 -6.12 -16.44 5.83
CA ALA A 29 -6.12 -17.64 6.68
C ALA A 29 -5.51 -18.87 5.98
N ALA A 30 -5.60 -18.95 4.65
CA ALA A 30 -4.99 -20.02 3.86
C ALA A 30 -3.52 -19.73 3.46
N SER A 31 -3.20 -18.49 3.10
CA SER A 31 -1.84 -18.06 2.74
C SER A 31 -1.72 -16.53 2.71
N ARG A 32 -0.85 -15.96 3.55
CA ARG A 32 -0.45 -14.53 3.47
C ARG A 32 -0.02 -14.10 2.06
N ARG A 33 0.60 -15.02 1.30
CA ARG A 33 1.10 -14.77 -0.06
C ARG A 33 -0.03 -14.57 -1.08
N ALA A 34 -1.19 -15.18 -0.85
CA ALA A 34 -2.36 -15.05 -1.71
C ALA A 34 -3.06 -13.69 -1.52
N MET A 35 -2.85 -12.99 -0.40
CA MET A 35 -3.36 -11.63 -0.18
C MET A 35 -2.71 -10.60 -1.13
N GLY A 36 -1.46 -10.84 -1.58
CA GLY A 36 -0.78 -10.01 -2.58
C GLY A 36 -1.43 -10.02 -3.97
N ALA A 37 -2.37 -10.95 -4.24
CA ALA A 37 -3.21 -10.92 -5.44
C ALA A 37 -4.32 -9.86 -5.36
N TRP A 38 -4.79 -9.54 -4.15
CA TRP A 38 -5.95 -8.67 -3.90
C TRP A 38 -5.55 -7.27 -3.45
N ILE A 39 -4.39 -7.14 -2.82
CA ILE A 39 -3.88 -5.88 -2.27
C ILE A 39 -2.44 -5.66 -2.74
N GLU A 40 -2.14 -4.45 -3.20
CA GLU A 40 -0.80 -4.02 -3.60
C GLU A 40 -0.31 -2.96 -2.62
N ARG A 41 0.89 -3.13 -2.08
CA ARG A 41 1.56 -2.15 -1.22
C ARG A 41 2.04 -1.00 -2.11
N VAL A 42 1.59 0.22 -1.85
CA VAL A 42 2.07 1.41 -2.55
C VAL A 42 2.89 2.28 -1.61
N VAL A 43 4.17 2.46 -1.94
CA VAL A 43 5.14 3.22 -1.16
C VAL A 43 5.45 4.52 -1.88
N PHE A 44 4.98 5.62 -1.33
CA PHE A 44 5.31 6.95 -1.81
C PHE A 44 6.66 7.36 -1.23
N SER A 45 7.64 7.63 -2.09
CA SER A 45 9.03 7.91 -1.68
C SER A 45 9.49 9.26 -2.19
N GLY A 46 10.16 10.01 -1.32
CA GLY A 46 10.86 11.22 -1.72
C GLY A 46 12.08 10.91 -2.61
N PRO A 47 12.74 11.97 -3.11
CA PRO A 47 13.98 11.80 -3.86
C PRO A 47 15.04 11.10 -2.99
N PRO A 48 15.95 10.32 -3.59
CA PRO A 48 17.14 9.86 -2.89
C PRO A 48 17.94 11.10 -2.46
N GLY A 49 18.68 10.99 -1.36
CA GLY A 49 19.38 12.12 -0.74
C GLY A 49 20.22 12.96 -1.73
N PRO A 50 20.69 14.16 -1.29
CA PRO A 50 21.30 15.15 -2.17
C PRO A 50 22.36 14.55 -3.11
N GLY A 51 22.25 14.86 -4.41
CA GLY A 51 23.22 14.44 -5.43
C GLY A 51 23.05 13.00 -5.95
N ARG A 52 22.02 12.26 -5.53
CA ARG A 52 21.72 10.94 -6.11
C ARG A 52 20.57 11.03 -7.13
N PRO A 53 20.72 10.47 -8.34
CA PRO A 53 19.62 10.36 -9.29
C PRO A 53 18.69 9.19 -8.93
N GLY A 54 17.41 9.28 -9.32
CA GLY A 54 16.44 8.18 -9.20
C GLY A 54 15.51 8.27 -8.00
N MET A 55 15.15 7.14 -7.41
CA MET A 55 14.26 7.01 -6.24
C MET A 55 15.03 6.50 -5.02
N ALA A 56 14.62 6.91 -3.81
CA ALA A 56 15.22 6.40 -2.59
C ALA A 56 15.12 4.86 -2.52
N PRO A 57 16.18 4.15 -2.10
CA PRO A 57 16.12 2.69 -1.97
C PRO A 57 15.07 2.29 -0.93
N MET A 58 14.36 1.20 -1.20
CA MET A 58 13.34 0.66 -0.29
C MET A 58 14.00 0.16 1.02
N PRO A 59 13.58 0.66 2.20
CA PRO A 59 14.23 0.33 3.47
C PRO A 59 13.87 -1.05 4.03
N PHE A 60 13.00 -1.81 3.36
CA PHE A 60 12.53 -3.12 3.80
C PHE A 60 12.45 -4.12 2.64
N ASP A 61 12.37 -5.42 2.96
CA ASP A 61 12.13 -6.47 1.96
C ASP A 61 10.72 -6.34 1.33
N THR A 62 10.62 -6.62 0.04
CA THR A 62 9.40 -6.47 -0.77
C THR A 62 8.93 -7.78 -1.38
N ARG A 63 9.53 -8.92 -1.01
CA ARG A 63 9.16 -10.25 -1.51
C ARG A 63 7.90 -10.83 -0.89
N ASP A 64 7.40 -10.22 0.18
CA ASP A 64 6.24 -10.62 0.97
C ASP A 64 4.91 -10.22 0.30
N TYR A 65 4.86 -9.01 -0.25
CA TYR A 65 3.73 -8.46 -0.98
C TYR A 65 4.16 -7.80 -2.27
N ARG A 66 3.29 -7.84 -3.28
CA ARG A 66 3.46 -7.03 -4.48
C ARG A 66 3.57 -5.56 -4.06
N THR A 67 4.76 -5.00 -4.24
CA THR A 67 5.11 -3.66 -3.80
C THR A 67 5.34 -2.79 -5.03
N ARG A 68 4.74 -1.60 -5.02
CA ARG A 68 4.97 -0.55 -6.00
C ARG A 68 5.49 0.69 -5.31
N GLN A 69 6.63 1.18 -5.78
CA GLN A 69 7.16 2.44 -5.33
C GLN A 69 6.71 3.56 -6.29
N VAL A 70 6.27 4.68 -5.75
CA VAL A 70 5.76 5.84 -6.48
C VAL A 70 6.48 7.10 -5.99
N PRO A 71 6.93 8.01 -6.87
CA PRO A 71 7.49 9.28 -6.44
C PRO A 71 6.46 10.10 -5.66
N LEU A 72 6.85 10.63 -4.50
CA LEU A 72 6.05 11.58 -3.74
C LEU A 72 6.17 12.95 -4.40
N THR A 73 5.04 13.54 -4.77
CA THR A 73 4.93 14.86 -5.41
C THR A 73 3.94 15.72 -4.63
N PRO A 74 3.96 17.06 -4.81
CA PRO A 74 2.98 17.93 -4.16
C PRO A 74 1.52 17.54 -4.46
N GLU A 75 1.25 17.06 -5.68
CA GLU A 75 -0.09 16.68 -6.15
C GLU A 75 -0.61 15.40 -5.50
N ASN A 76 0.30 14.50 -5.09
CA ASN A 76 -0.08 13.23 -4.48
C ASN A 76 0.19 13.16 -2.97
N PHE A 77 0.84 14.17 -2.39
CA PHE A 77 1.16 14.22 -0.96
C PHE A 77 -0.09 14.09 -0.08
N PHE A 78 -1.06 14.98 -0.26
CA PHE A 78 -2.27 14.98 0.58
C PHE A 78 -3.15 13.73 0.33
N PRO A 79 -3.43 13.32 -0.92
CA PRO A 79 -4.16 12.08 -1.18
C PRO A 79 -3.47 10.83 -0.62
N ALA A 80 -2.14 10.73 -0.73
CA ALA A 80 -1.38 9.61 -0.18
C ALA A 80 -1.42 9.58 1.36
N LEU A 81 -1.34 10.75 2.00
CA LEU A 81 -1.45 10.89 3.44
C LEU A 81 -2.83 10.48 3.94
N GLN A 82 -3.89 10.97 3.28
CA GLN A 82 -5.27 10.59 3.61
C GLN A 82 -5.50 9.09 3.43
N ALA A 83 -5.03 8.51 2.31
CA ALA A 83 -5.12 7.08 2.06
C ALA A 83 -4.44 6.26 3.16
N SER A 84 -3.24 6.68 3.59
CA SER A 84 -2.44 5.99 4.59
C SER A 84 -3.17 5.79 5.93
N GLY A 85 -4.13 6.66 6.27
CA GLY A 85 -4.93 6.56 7.49
C GLY A 85 -6.40 6.19 7.27
N SER A 86 -6.79 5.80 6.05
CA SER A 86 -8.18 5.47 5.73
C SER A 86 -8.52 4.03 6.12
N ILE A 87 -8.87 3.83 7.40
CA ILE A 87 -9.24 2.52 7.94
C ILE A 87 -10.52 2.01 7.25
N PRO A 88 -10.51 0.78 6.70
CA PRO A 88 -11.68 0.21 6.06
C PRO A 88 -12.90 0.18 6.99
N PHE A 89 -14.10 0.36 6.42
CA PHE A 89 -15.39 0.40 7.13
C PHE A 89 -15.61 1.58 8.07
N VAL A 90 -14.56 2.29 8.45
CA VAL A 90 -14.63 3.51 9.28
C VAL A 90 -14.55 4.76 8.40
N LEU A 91 -13.64 4.75 7.42
CA LEU A 91 -13.37 5.86 6.51
C LEU A 91 -13.62 5.43 5.06
N ARG A 92 -13.73 6.40 4.15
CA ARG A 92 -13.86 6.15 2.70
C ARG A 92 -12.50 5.94 2.07
N ALA A 93 -12.44 5.17 0.98
CA ALA A 93 -11.22 5.03 0.21
C ALA A 93 -10.85 6.35 -0.48
N VAL A 94 -9.56 6.58 -0.64
CA VAL A 94 -9.06 7.57 -1.60
C VAL A 94 -8.96 6.88 -2.96
N HIS A 95 -9.55 7.46 -3.99
CA HIS A 95 -9.54 6.88 -5.33
C HIS A 95 -8.54 7.58 -6.23
N ASP A 96 -7.86 6.80 -7.08
CA ASP A 96 -7.02 7.30 -8.18
C ASP A 96 -5.98 8.37 -7.76
N VAL A 97 -5.18 8.06 -6.74
CA VAL A 97 -4.10 8.95 -6.26
C VAL A 97 -3.17 9.35 -7.42
N PRO A 98 -2.90 10.65 -7.64
CA PRO A 98 -2.08 11.12 -8.76
C PRO A 98 -0.70 10.45 -8.82
N GLY A 99 -0.28 10.04 -10.02
CA GLY A 99 1.00 9.35 -10.24
C GLY A 99 1.06 7.90 -9.75
N ALA A 100 0.06 7.44 -8.97
CA ALA A 100 -0.09 6.05 -8.59
C ALA A 100 -1.05 5.33 -9.58
N PRO A 101 -1.08 3.98 -9.61
CA PRO A 101 -2.00 3.29 -10.51
C PRO A 101 -3.47 3.58 -10.15
N ARG A 102 -4.42 3.35 -11.07
CA ARG A 102 -5.85 3.66 -10.84
C ARG A 102 -6.56 2.67 -9.92
N GLY A 103 -7.26 3.09 -8.87
CA GLY A 103 -7.92 2.20 -7.91
C GLY A 103 -8.23 2.83 -6.56
N ALA A 104 -8.75 2.03 -5.62
CA ALA A 104 -9.08 2.45 -4.27
C ALA A 104 -7.90 2.22 -3.31
N TYR A 105 -7.59 3.23 -2.50
CA TYR A 105 -6.49 3.25 -1.56
C TYR A 105 -7.00 3.37 -0.12
N TRP A 106 -6.43 2.52 0.72
CA TRP A 106 -6.79 2.32 2.11
C TRP A 106 -5.55 2.34 3.00
N ASP A 107 -5.78 2.28 4.31
CA ASP A 107 -4.76 2.30 5.35
C ASP A 107 -3.56 1.37 5.03
N GLY A 108 -2.35 1.91 5.16
CA GLY A 108 -1.10 1.16 4.95
C GLY A 108 -0.87 0.04 5.97
N GLY A 109 -1.47 0.14 7.15
CA GLY A 109 -1.44 -0.86 8.21
C GLY A 109 -2.11 -2.19 7.82
N ILE A 110 -2.92 -2.22 6.75
CA ILE A 110 -3.47 -3.48 6.20
C ILE A 110 -2.35 -4.38 5.67
N THR A 111 -1.33 -3.80 5.02
CA THR A 111 -0.14 -4.55 4.56
C THR A 111 1.02 -4.50 5.53
N ASP A 112 1.13 -3.44 6.34
CA ASP A 112 2.34 -3.09 7.08
C ASP A 112 2.07 -2.71 8.55
N TYR A 113 1.42 -3.61 9.30
CA TYR A 113 1.23 -3.42 10.75
C TYR A 113 2.54 -3.61 11.54
N HIS A 114 2.68 -2.84 12.62
CA HIS A 114 3.90 -2.39 13.32
C HIS A 114 4.97 -3.40 13.79
N LEU A 115 4.91 -4.70 13.50
CA LEU A 115 5.88 -5.70 14.03
C LEU A 115 6.39 -6.72 13.01
N HIS A 116 6.05 -6.59 11.72
CA HIS A 116 6.41 -7.59 10.69
C HIS A 116 7.09 -7.02 9.45
N VAL A 117 7.54 -5.76 9.50
CA VAL A 117 8.32 -5.16 8.41
C VAL A 117 9.78 -5.57 8.59
N ALA A 118 10.29 -6.36 7.64
CA ALA A 118 11.69 -6.78 7.60
C ALA A 118 12.57 -5.62 7.13
N TYR A 119 12.85 -4.68 8.03
CA TYR A 119 13.79 -3.59 7.78
C TYR A 119 15.17 -4.17 7.47
N ARG A 120 15.81 -3.65 6.42
CA ARG A 120 17.21 -3.96 6.18
C ARG A 120 18.01 -3.19 7.23
N THR A 121 18.80 -3.90 8.01
CA THR A 121 19.85 -3.27 8.81
C THR A 121 20.77 -2.53 7.84
N PRO A 122 21.14 -1.27 8.10
CA PRO A 122 22.19 -0.62 7.32
C PRO A 122 23.44 -1.50 7.41
N ASP A 123 24.17 -1.67 6.31
CA ASP A 123 25.48 -2.30 6.37
C ASP A 123 26.31 -1.56 7.43
N SER A 124 26.73 -2.28 8.46
CA SER A 124 27.72 -1.79 9.42
C SER A 124 28.96 -1.39 8.62
N ILE A 125 29.41 -0.16 8.85
CA ILE A 125 30.59 0.47 8.22
C ILE A 125 31.81 -0.45 8.24
#